data_AF-A0A7D7QMH8-F1
#
_entry.id   AF-A0A7D7QMH8-F1
#
_cell.length_a   1.000
_cell.length_b   1.000
_cell.length_c   1.000
_cell.angle_alpha   90.00
_cell.angle_beta   90.00
_cell.angle_gamma   90.00
#
_symmetry.space_group_name_H-M   'P 1'
#
loop_
_entity.id
_entity.type
_entity.pdbx_description
1 polymer ?
#
loop_
_entity_poly.entity_id
_entity_poly.type
_entity_poly.pdbx_seq_one_letter_code
_entity_poly.pdbx_strand_id
1 'polypeptide(L)'
;MSITFSPEQEQIIQVLLATGQFNNVDEVIQTALHLLAEETLSQQVWLEETRTKIDEGIASLEKGEGIDGETFVNQLLTQLKQAKEA
;
A
#
# COMPACT_ATOMS: atom_id res chain seq x y z
N MET A 1 17.39 14.55 -19.32
CA MET A 1 18.13 13.28 -19.11
C MET A 1 17.84 12.40 -20.31
N SER A 2 18.84 11.73 -20.88
CA SER A 2 18.64 10.81 -22.00
C SER A 2 18.61 9.39 -21.46
N ILE A 3 17.55 8.65 -21.76
CA ILE A 3 17.37 7.26 -21.36
C ILE A 3 17.49 6.41 -22.62
N THR A 4 18.26 5.34 -22.55
CA THR A 4 18.40 4.37 -23.65
C THR A 4 17.60 3.14 -23.29
N PHE A 5 16.71 2.72 -24.19
CA PHE A 5 15.91 1.52 -24.02
C PHE A 5 16.64 0.30 -24.57
N SER A 6 16.40 -0.85 -23.95
CA SER A 6 16.76 -2.14 -24.54
C SER A 6 15.84 -2.44 -25.74
N PRO A 7 16.27 -3.29 -26.69
CA PRO A 7 15.43 -3.68 -27.83
C PRO A 7 14.07 -4.26 -27.41
N GLU A 8 14.03 -4.97 -26.28
CA GLU A 8 12.78 -5.53 -25.72
C GLU A 8 11.84 -4.41 -25.25
N GLN A 9 12.35 -3.41 -24.54
CA GLN A 9 11.58 -2.25 -24.09
C GLN A 9 11.04 -1.45 -25.27
N GLU A 10 11.85 -1.25 -26.32
CA GLU A 10 11.41 -0.58 -27.54
C GLU A 10 10.27 -1.32 -28.22
N GLN A 11 10.32 -2.66 -28.27
CA GLN A 11 9.25 -3.47 -28.84
C GLN A 11 7.95 -3.33 -28.05
N ILE A 12 8.02 -3.32 -26.72
CA ILE A 12 6.86 -3.09 -25.85
C ILE A 12 6.26 -1.70 -26.10
N ILE A 13 7.11 -0.66 -26.13
CA ILE A 13 6.68 0.71 -26.39
C ILE A 13 5.99 0.81 -27.75
N GLN A 14 6.54 0.18 -28.80
CA GLN A 14 5.93 0.16 -30.13
C GLN A 14 4.56 -0.53 -30.14
N VAL A 15 4.41 -1.65 -29.43
CA VAL A 15 3.12 -2.34 -29.31
C VAL A 15 2.09 -1.45 -28.62
N LEU A 16 2.47 -0.77 -27.53
CA LEU A 16 1.60 0.14 -26.80
C LEU A 16 1.19 1.36 -27.65
N LEU A 17 2.12 1.95 -28.41
CA LEU A 17 1.80 3.02 -29.36
C LEU A 17 0.84 2.54 -30.47
N ALA A 18 1.04 1.32 -30.97
CA ALA A 18 0.21 0.75 -32.03
C ALA A 18 -1.26 0.54 -31.60
N THR A 19 -1.55 0.48 -30.30
CA THR A 19 -2.93 0.44 -29.79
C THR A 19 -3.70 1.75 -30.03
N GLY A 20 -3.00 2.85 -30.28
CA GLY A 20 -3.58 4.19 -30.36
C GLY A 20 -3.94 4.80 -29.00
N GLN A 21 -3.67 4.11 -27.88
CA GLN A 21 -3.91 4.62 -26.53
C GLN A 21 -2.90 5.71 -26.13
N PHE A 22 -1.72 5.71 -26.75
CA PHE A 22 -0.64 6.64 -26.45
C PHE A 22 -0.17 7.34 -27.73
N ASN A 23 0.07 8.65 -27.63
CA ASN A 23 0.43 9.50 -28.76
C ASN A 23 1.93 9.50 -29.04
N ASN A 24 2.76 9.23 -28.03
CA ASN A 24 4.21 9.24 -28.12
C ASN A 24 4.85 8.43 -26.98
N VAL A 25 6.16 8.19 -27.11
CA VAL A 25 6.94 7.43 -26.13
C VAL A 25 6.90 8.09 -24.75
N ASP A 26 6.94 9.42 -24.67
CA ASP A 26 6.96 10.13 -23.39
C ASP A 26 5.68 9.85 -22.58
N GLU A 27 4.52 9.74 -23.24
CA GLU A 27 3.25 9.41 -22.59
C GLU A 27 3.28 7.99 -22.00
N VAL A 28 3.82 7.02 -22.75
CA VAL A 28 4.01 5.63 -22.28
C VAL A 28 4.90 5.61 -21.04
N ILE A 29 6.03 6.34 -21.08
CA ILE A 29 6.97 6.38 -19.96
C ILE A 29 6.39 7.12 -18.76
N GLN A 30 5.65 8.21 -18.96
CA GLN A 30 4.99 8.93 -17.90
C GLN A 30 3.97 8.04 -17.17
N THR A 31 3.17 7.27 -17.92
CA THR A 31 2.23 6.31 -17.32
C THR A 31 2.95 5.20 -16.55
N ALA A 32 4.02 4.63 -17.12
CA ALA A 32 4.80 3.59 -16.43
C ALA A 32 5.43 4.10 -15.13
N LEU A 33 6.01 5.31 -15.15
CA LEU A 33 6.58 5.93 -13.96
C LEU A 33 5.52 6.30 -12.93
N HIS A 34 4.34 6.73 -13.36
CA HIS A 34 3.23 7.02 -12.44
C HIS A 34 2.79 5.77 -11.69
N LEU A 35 2.59 4.65 -12.40
CA LEU A 35 2.24 3.36 -11.79
C LEU A 35 3.31 2.88 -10.81
N LEU A 36 4.58 2.98 -11.20
CA LEU A 36 5.69 2.60 -10.32
C LEU A 36 5.78 3.50 -9.07
N ALA A 37 5.58 4.81 -9.25
CA ALA A 37 5.60 5.76 -8.15
C ALA A 37 4.44 5.54 -7.19
N GLU A 38 3.23 5.29 -7.70
CA GLU A 38 2.07 4.95 -6.88
C GLU A 38 2.34 3.69 -6.05
N GLU A 39 2.81 2.61 -6.68
CA GLU A 39 3.14 1.37 -5.99
C GLU A 39 4.23 1.56 -4.91
N THR A 40 5.28 2.30 -5.25
CA THR A 40 6.42 2.53 -4.35
C THR A 40 6.02 3.42 -3.17
N LEU A 41 5.32 4.52 -3.42
CA LEU A 41 4.89 5.45 -2.38
C LEU A 41 3.85 4.81 -1.46
N SER A 42 2.88 4.07 -2.02
CA SER A 42 1.91 3.32 -1.21
C SER A 42 2.57 2.29 -0.31
N GLN A 43 3.59 1.58 -0.78
CA GLN A 43 4.36 0.64 0.05
C GLN A 43 5.12 1.36 1.17
N GLN A 44 5.74 2.51 0.88
CA GLN A 44 6.47 3.29 1.89
C GLN A 44 5.54 3.83 2.97
N VAL A 45 4.41 4.41 2.58
CA VAL A 45 3.39 4.93 3.52
C VAL A 45 2.86 3.79 4.38
N TRP A 46 2.47 2.66 3.78
CA TRP A 46 1.99 1.51 4.54
C TRP A 46 3.03 0.98 5.53
N LEU A 47 4.31 0.93 5.12
CA LEU A 47 5.40 0.48 5.99
C LEU A 47 5.62 1.43 7.17
N GLU A 48 5.60 2.74 6.94
CA GLU A 48 5.78 3.76 7.97
C GLU A 48 4.61 3.77 8.97
N GLU A 49 3.37 3.72 8.47
CA GLU A 49 2.18 3.62 9.31
C GLU A 49 2.19 2.35 10.16
N THR A 50 2.60 1.22 9.57
CA THR A 50 2.67 -0.07 10.26
C THR A 50 3.74 -0.04 11.35
N ARG A 51 4.92 0.52 11.06
CA ARG A 51 5.99 0.69 12.07
C ARG A 51 5.53 1.55 13.23
N THR A 52 4.92 2.70 12.94
CA THR A 52 4.37 3.60 13.97
C THR A 52 3.38 2.86 14.88
N LYS A 53 2.42 2.12 14.32
CA LYS A 53 1.43 1.34 15.10
C LYS A 53 2.08 0.24 15.95
N ILE A 54 3.11 -0.42 15.43
CA ILE A 54 3.87 -1.44 16.18
C ILE A 54 4.60 -0.80 17.35
N ASP A 55 5.30 0.31 17.11
CA ASP A 55 6.06 1.02 18.15
C ASP A 55 5.13 1.54 19.26
N GLU A 56 3.96 2.08 18.89
CA GLU A 56 2.90 2.46 19.83
C GLU A 56 2.42 1.26 20.66
N GLY A 57 2.18 0.11 20.02
CA GLY A 57 1.79 -1.12 20.70
C GLY A 57 2.85 -1.63 21.68
N ILE A 58 4.13 -1.62 21.27
CA ILE A 58 5.25 -1.99 22.15
C ILE A 58 5.32 -1.06 23.35
N ALA A 59 5.25 0.26 23.14
CA ALA A 59 5.28 1.25 24.22
C ALA A 59 4.10 1.10 25.19
N SER A 60 2.92 0.72 24.70
CA SER A 60 1.74 0.40 25.52
C SER A 60 1.96 -0.86 26.37
N LEU A 61 2.53 -1.91 25.77
CA LEU A 61 2.89 -3.13 26.50
C LEU A 61 3.95 -2.89 27.59
N GLU A 62 4.97 -2.07 27.30
CA GLU A 62 6.00 -1.68 28.28
C GLU A 62 5.42 -0.92 29.49
N LYS A 63 4.33 -0.17 29.29
CA LYS A 63 3.57 0.49 30.35
C LYS A 63 2.63 -0.44 31.12
N GLY A 64 2.52 -1.70 30.70
CA GLY A 64 1.62 -2.69 31.32
C GLY A 64 0.16 -2.53 30.90
N GLU A 65 -0.12 -1.85 29.79
CA GLU A 65 -1.48 -1.65 29.27
C GLU A 65 -1.99 -2.86 28.45
N GLY A 66 -1.17 -3.91 28.33
CA GLY A 66 -1.56 -5.15 27.68
C GLY A 66 -2.75 -5.84 28.38
N ILE A 67 -3.67 -6.36 27.59
CA ILE A 67 -4.84 -7.10 28.07
C ILE A 67 -4.69 -8.56 27.62
N ASP A 68 -5.06 -9.49 28.51
CA ASP A 68 -5.14 -10.90 28.17
C ASP A 68 -6.13 -11.13 27.01
N GLY A 69 -5.75 -12.00 26.07
CA GLY A 69 -6.48 -12.19 24.82
C GLY A 69 -7.88 -12.77 25.01
N GLU A 70 -8.05 -13.71 25.94
CA GLU A 70 -9.36 -14.29 26.25
C GLU A 70 -10.27 -13.24 26.90
N THR A 71 -9.70 -12.43 27.79
CA THR A 71 -10.40 -11.29 28.41
C THR A 71 -10.89 -10.29 27.37
N PHE A 72 -10.04 -9.89 26.41
CA PHE A 72 -10.40 -8.96 25.33
C PHE A 72 -11.56 -9.51 24.46
N VAL A 73 -11.46 -10.76 24.01
CA VAL A 73 -12.48 -11.37 23.15
C VAL A 73 -13.84 -11.43 23.86
N ASN A 74 -13.86 -11.83 25.13
CA ASN A 74 -15.09 -11.90 25.92
C ASN A 74 -15.76 -10.53 26.10
N GLN A 75 -14.97 -9.48 26.32
CA GLN A 75 -15.48 -8.10 26.38
C GLN A 75 -16.05 -7.65 25.04
N LEU A 76 -15.35 -7.90 23.94
CA LEU A 76 -15.80 -7.54 22.59
C LEU A 76 -17.12 -8.23 22.22
N LEU A 77 -17.24 -9.53 22.49
CA LEU A 77 -18.48 -10.28 22.22
C LEU A 77 -19.66 -9.74 23.03
N THR A 78 -19.40 -9.33 24.28
CA THR A 78 -20.42 -8.71 25.13
C THR A 78 -20.90 -7.38 24.56
N GLN A 79 -19.99 -6.51 24.10
CA GLN A 79 -20.32 -5.23 23.48
C GLN A 79 -21.13 -5.41 22.19
N LEU A 80 -20.73 -6.36 21.33
CA LEU A 80 -21.46 -6.66 20.09
C LEU A 80 -22.89 -7.15 20.36
N LYS A 81 -23.08 -7.96 21.41
CA LYS A 81 -24.41 -8.42 21.82
C LYS A 81 -25.28 -7.25 22.29
N GLN A 82 -24.74 -6.36 23.12
CA GLN A 82 -25.45 -5.18 23.60
C GLN A 82 -25.85 -4.24 22.47
N ALA A 83 -24.96 -4.01 21.49
CA ALA A 83 -25.23 -3.17 20.33
C ALA A 83 -26.33 -3.73 19.40
N LYS A 84 -26.54 -5.04 19.41
CA LYS A 84 -27.59 -5.71 18.63
C LYS A 84 -28.95 -5.68 19.33
N GLU A 85 -28.96 -5.58 20.65
CA GLU A 85 -30.16 -5.56 21.49
C GLU A 85 -30.70 -4.14 21.74
N ALA A 86 -29.95 -3.11 21.36
CA ALA A 86 -30.32 -1.69 21.38
C ALA A 86 -30.98 -1.24 20.07
#